data_AF-A0A7Y8K957-F1
#
_entry.id   AF-A0A7Y8K957-F1
#
_cell.length_a   1.000
_cell.length_b   1.000
_cell.length_c   1.000
_cell.angle_alpha   90.00
_cell.angle_beta   90.00
_cell.angle_gamma   90.00
#
_symmetry.space_group_name_H-M   'P 1'
#
loop_
_entity.id
_entity.type
_entity.pdbx_description
1 polymer ?
#
loop_
_entity_poly.entity_id
_entity_poly.type
_entity_poly.pdbx_seq_one_letter_code
_entity_poly.pdbx_strand_id
1 'polypeptide(L)' 'MSVSPRQHWIGVLARAQLNELQPFEAALKDAEYQLIRAPEIGMTLVRGRMGGDGAAFNVGEMSVTRCVVRLADGRTGY' A
#
# COMPACT_ATOMS: atom_id res chain seq x y z
N MET A 1 -17.20 5.51 -10.93
CA MET A 1 -15.88 5.12 -11.49
C MET A 1 -15.65 3.66 -11.17
N SER A 2 -15.38 2.81 -12.15
CA SER A 2 -15.04 1.40 -11.91
C SER A 2 -13.61 1.29 -11.40
N VAL A 3 -13.42 0.67 -10.25
CA VAL A 3 -12.08 0.40 -9.69
C VAL A 3 -11.43 -0.71 -10.52
N SER A 4 -10.19 -0.51 -10.97
CA SER A 4 -9.46 -1.57 -11.68
C SER A 4 -9.20 -2.75 -10.75
N PRO A 5 -9.07 -3.99 -11.27
CA PRO A 5 -8.74 -5.15 -10.44
C PRO A 5 -7.51 -4.95 -9.55
N ARG A 6 -6.48 -4.26 -10.07
CA ARG A 6 -5.28 -3.90 -9.31
C ARG A 6 -5.58 -2.93 -8.17
N GLN A 7 -6.32 -1.84 -8.44
CA GLN A 7 -6.71 -0.89 -7.38
C GLN A 7 -7.56 -1.59 -6.30
N HIS A 8 -8.40 -2.54 -6.70
CA HIS A 8 -9.24 -3.29 -5.79
C HIS A 8 -8.42 -4.14 -4.82
N TRP A 9 -7.54 -5.04 -5.31
CA TRP A 9 -6.76 -5.88 -4.40
C TRP A 9 -5.80 -5.08 -3.52
N ILE A 10 -5.29 -3.92 -4.00
CA ILE A 10 -4.33 -3.11 -3.23
C ILE A 10 -5.10 -2.47 -2.08
N GLY A 11 -6.33 -2.01 -2.34
CA GLY A 11 -7.22 -1.49 -1.32
C GLY A 11 -7.58 -2.53 -0.25
N VAL A 12 -7.75 -3.80 -0.63
CA VAL A 12 -8.00 -4.89 0.33
C VAL A 12 -6.76 -5.11 1.21
N LEU A 13 -5.58 -5.34 0.60
CA LEU A 13 -4.34 -5.59 1.35
C LEU A 13 -3.94 -4.43 2.26
N ALA A 14 -4.14 -3.18 1.82
CA ALA A 14 -3.83 -1.99 2.62
C ALA A 14 -4.73 -1.81 3.87
N ARG A 15 -5.88 -2.49 3.93
CA ARG A 15 -6.82 -2.43 5.07
C ARG A 15 -6.84 -3.71 5.91
N ALA A 16 -6.25 -4.78 5.40
CA ALA A 16 -6.20 -6.06 6.08
C ALA A 16 -5.40 -5.95 7.39
N GLN A 17 -5.88 -6.63 8.43
CA GLN A 17 -5.18 -6.78 9.68
C GLN A 17 -4.10 -7.85 9.58
N LEU A 18 -3.08 -7.76 10.44
CA LEU A 18 -1.94 -8.68 10.40
C LEU A 18 -2.36 -10.15 10.55
N ASN A 19 -3.32 -10.44 11.43
CA ASN A 19 -3.84 -11.80 11.66
C ASN A 19 -4.59 -12.37 10.45
N GLU A 20 -5.15 -11.54 9.58
CA GLU A 20 -5.78 -11.97 8.33
C GLU A 20 -4.73 -12.33 7.27
N LEU A 21 -3.54 -11.71 7.32
CA LEU A 21 -2.45 -11.93 6.37
C LEU A 21 -1.49 -13.06 6.78
N GLN A 22 -1.26 -13.23 8.09
CA GLN A 22 -0.34 -14.24 8.64
C GLN A 22 -0.52 -15.66 8.09
N PRO A 23 -1.75 -16.19 7.90
CA PRO A 23 -1.93 -17.53 7.35
C PRO A 23 -1.32 -17.75 5.95
N PHE A 24 -1.10 -16.67 5.19
CA PHE A 24 -0.56 -16.73 3.83
C PHE A 24 0.95 -16.54 3.76
N GLU A 25 1.61 -16.23 4.88
CA GLU A 25 3.04 -15.85 4.91
C GLU A 25 3.95 -16.92 4.29
N ALA A 26 3.72 -18.20 4.60
CA ALA A 26 4.51 -19.30 4.04
C ALA A 26 4.42 -19.36 2.51
N ALA A 27 3.20 -19.23 1.96
CA ALA A 27 2.98 -19.24 0.51
C ALA A 27 3.59 -18.00 -0.17
N LEU A 28 3.57 -16.84 0.49
CA LEU A 28 4.17 -15.62 -0.04
C LEU A 28 5.71 -15.66 -0.04
N LYS A 29 6.32 -16.35 0.94
CA LYS A 29 7.78 -16.53 1.05
C LYS A 29 8.33 -17.61 0.13
N ASP A 30 7.49 -18.47 -0.43
CA ASP A 30 7.87 -19.49 -1.41
C ASP A 30 8.22 -18.89 -2.79
N ALA A 31 7.77 -17.66 -3.07
CA ALA A 31 8.13 -16.94 -4.28
C ALA A 31 9.51 -16.29 -4.16
N GLU A 32 10.37 -16.46 -5.17
CA GLU A 32 11.61 -15.68 -5.27
C GLU A 32 11.32 -14.22 -5.63
N TYR A 33 11.79 -13.30 -4.78
CA TYR A 33 11.72 -11.87 -5.02
C TYR A 33 12.95 -11.13 -4.49
N GLN A 34 13.18 -9.95 -5.05
CA GLN A 34 14.20 -9.01 -4.60
C GLN A 34 13.54 -7.75 -4.03
N LEU A 35 14.06 -7.24 -2.92
CA LEU A 35 13.69 -5.93 -2.41
C LEU A 35 14.40 -4.85 -3.24
N ILE A 36 13.66 -4.20 -4.13
CA ILE A 36 14.14 -3.02 -4.87
C ILE A 36 14.14 -1.81 -3.94
N ARG A 37 13.16 -1.76 -3.03
CA ARG A 37 13.11 -0.83 -1.90
C ARG A 37 12.65 -1.63 -0.68
N ALA A 38 13.48 -1.64 0.36
CA ALA A 38 13.10 -2.22 1.65
C ALA A 38 11.88 -1.49 2.24
N PRO A 39 11.15 -2.08 3.20
CA PRO A 39 10.08 -1.38 3.90
C PRO A 39 10.59 -0.10 4.57
N GLU A 40 10.05 1.04 4.15
CA GLU A 40 10.38 2.37 4.67
C GLU A 40 9.14 2.99 5.29
N ILE A 41 9.21 3.32 6.58
CA ILE A 41 8.18 4.11 7.27
C ILE A 41 8.49 5.59 7.04
N GLY A 42 7.51 6.34 6.56
CA GLY A 42 7.57 7.78 6.37
C GLY A 42 6.24 8.43 6.70
N MET A 43 6.06 9.67 6.23
CA MET A 43 4.85 10.47 6.46
C MET A 43 4.25 10.93 5.14
N THR A 44 2.93 11.07 5.10
CA THR A 44 2.19 11.70 4.01
C THR A 44 1.32 12.82 4.54
N LEU A 45 1.22 13.91 3.79
CA LEU A 45 0.40 15.06 4.15
C LEU A 45 -1.07 14.78 3.83
N VAL A 46 -1.89 14.71 4.87
CA VAL A 46 -3.34 14.52 4.75
C VAL A 46 -3.98 15.83 4.34
N ARG A 47 -4.80 15.78 3.28
CA ARG A 47 -5.55 16.93 2.78
C ARG A 47 -7.03 16.76 3.04
N GLY A 48 -7.62 17.78 3.65
CA GLY A 48 -9.07 17.92 3.82
C GLY A 48 -9.64 18.91 2.79
N ARG A 49 -10.96 19.07 2.80
CA ARG A 49 -11.67 20.09 2.01
C ARG A 49 -12.57 20.92 2.92
N MET A 50 -12.49 22.25 2.83
CA MET A 50 -13.31 23.15 3.64
C MET A 50 -14.80 22.85 3.40
N GLY A 51 -15.57 22.61 4.46
CA GLY A 51 -17.01 22.30 4.34
C GLY A 51 -17.34 20.97 3.62
N GLY A 52 -16.36 20.13 3.30
CA GLY A 52 -16.54 18.82 2.66
C GLY A 52 -16.26 18.80 1.16
N ASP A 53 -16.55 19.89 0.43
CA ASP A 53 -16.37 20.01 -1.02
C ASP A 53 -15.60 21.27 -1.47
N GLY A 54 -15.35 22.22 -0.57
CA GLY A 54 -14.63 23.47 -0.81
C GLY A 54 -13.12 23.30 -1.01
N ALA A 55 -12.36 24.39 -0.83
CA ALA A 55 -10.92 24.41 -1.11
C ALA A 55 -10.14 23.37 -0.29
N ALA A 56 -9.13 22.76 -0.92
CA ALA A 56 -8.26 21.80 -0.24
C ALA A 56 -7.33 22.52 0.76
N PHE A 57 -7.10 21.92 1.92
CA PHE A 57 -6.15 22.40 2.92
C PHE A 57 -5.42 21.24 3.59
N ASN A 58 -4.26 21.51 4.17
CA ASN A 58 -3.47 20.50 4.88
C ASN A 58 -4.03 20.31 6.30
N VAL A 59 -4.38 19.08 6.65
CA VAL A 59 -4.93 18.72 7.96
C VAL A 59 -3.81 18.31 8.94
N GLY A 60 -2.74 17.75 8.40
CA GLY A 60 -1.61 17.22 9.17
C GLY A 60 -0.93 16.11 8.41
N GLU A 61 -0.14 15.31 9.10
CA GLU A 61 0.60 14.19 8.52
C GLU A 61 0.12 12.85 9.09
N MET A 62 0.20 11.79 8.29
CA MET A 62 -0.07 10.42 8.69
C MET A 62 1.11 9.52 8.29
N SER A 63 1.43 8.55 9.14
CA SER A 63 2.46 7.57 8.80
C SER A 63 2.04 6.68 7.63
N VAL A 64 3.00 6.32 6.79
CA VAL A 64 2.82 5.38 5.68
C VAL A 64 4.08 4.54 5.54
N THR A 65 3.90 3.24 5.32
CA THR A 65 5.00 2.34 4.97
C THR A 65 4.93 2.04 3.48
N ARG A 66 6.06 2.13 2.77
CA ARG A 66 6.18 1.75 1.36
C ARG A 66 7.26 0.68 1.17
N CYS A 67 7.06 -0.21 0.23
CA CYS A 67 8.01 -1.27 -0.13
C CYS A 67 7.93 -1.48 -1.64
N VAL A 68 9.01 -1.95 -2.27
CA VAL A 68 9.00 -2.34 -3.68
C VAL A 68 9.73 -3.66 -3.83
N VAL A 69 9.04 -4.64 -4.39
CA VAL A 69 9.60 -5.97 -4.69
C VAL A 69 9.63 -6.22 -6.19
N ARG A 70 10.59 -7.02 -6.64
CA ARG A 70 10.66 -7.53 -8.02
C ARG A 70 10.73 -9.04 -8.01
N LEU A 71 9.83 -9.70 -8.74
CA LEU A 71 9.84 -11.14 -8.94
C LEU A 71 10.91 -11.55 -9.95
N ALA A 72 11.28 -12.84 -9.97
CA ALA A 72 12.26 -13.39 -10.91
C ALA A 72 11.90 -13.14 -12.40
N ASP A 73 10.61 -13.07 -12.73
CA ASP A 73 10.11 -12.77 -14.08
C ASP A 73 10.08 -11.27 -14.44
N GLY A 74 10.62 -10.41 -13.56
CA GLY A 74 10.73 -8.97 -13.77
C GLY A 74 9.50 -8.15 -13.36
N ARG A 75 8.37 -8.78 -12.99
CA ARG A 75 7.20 -8.05 -12.48
C ARG A 75 7.52 -7.34 -11.18
N THR A 76 7.04 -6.10 -11.04
CA THR A 76 7.30 -5.25 -9.86
C THR A 76 6.01 -5.02 -9.06
N GLY A 77 6.09 -5.28 -7.75
CA GLY A 77 5.05 -5.03 -6.75
C GLY A 77 5.35 -3.77 -5.92
N TYR A 78 4.30 -3.08 -5.47
CA TYR A 78 4.35 -1.82 -4.72
C TYR A 78 3.32 -1.85 -3.59
#